data_AF-A0A1T4PAI4-F1
#
_entry.id   AF-A0A1T4PAI4-F1
#
_cell.length_a   1.000
_cell.length_b   1.000
_cell.length_c   1.000
_cell.angle_alpha   90.00
_cell.angle_beta   90.00
_cell.angle_gamma   90.00
#
_symmetry.space_group_name_H-M   'P 1'
#
loop_
_entity.id
_entity.type
_entity.pdbx_description
1 polymer ?
#
loop_
_entity_poly.entity_id
_entity_poly.type
_entity_poly.pdbx_seq_one_letter_code
_entity_poly.pdbx_strand_id
1 'polypeptide(L)' 'MATVYEKSLKLHEENYGKVEIISKVDVNNKEELSLAYSPGVAAPCLAIKENKE' A
#
# COMPACT_ATOMS: atom_id res chain seq x y z
N MET A 1 -28.59 23.68 5.79
CA MET A 1 -28.09 22.37 5.33
C MET A 1 -26.80 22.65 4.57
N ALA A 2 -25.69 22.00 4.89
CA ALA A 2 -24.42 22.29 4.22
C ALA A 2 -24.46 21.92 2.72
N THR A 3 -23.90 22.78 1.88
CA THR A 3 -23.80 22.61 0.43
C THR A 3 -22.84 21.46 0.07
N VAL A 4 -22.96 20.94 -1.17
CA VAL A 4 -22.02 19.93 -1.69
C VAL A 4 -20.58 20.46 -1.70
N TYR A 5 -20.39 21.76 -1.97
CA TYR A 5 -19.07 22.39 -1.99
C TYR A 5 -18.42 22.43 -0.60
N GLU A 6 -19.17 22.82 0.44
CA GLU A 6 -18.67 22.82 1.83
C GLU A 6 -18.31 21.40 2.31
N LYS A 7 -19.14 20.41 1.97
CA LYS A 7 -18.84 18.99 2.26
C LYS A 7 -17.59 18.50 1.54
N SER A 8 -17.39 18.91 0.28
CA SER A 8 -16.20 18.55 -0.50
C SER A 8 -14.93 19.17 0.10
N LEU A 9 -14.97 20.43 0.52
CA LEU A 9 -13.83 21.09 1.17
C LEU A 9 -13.43 20.36 2.45
N LYS A 10 -14.42 20.10 3.33
CA LYS A 10 -14.20 19.37 4.56
C LYS A 10 -13.62 17.96 4.33
N LEU A 11 -14.15 17.22 3.35
CA LEU A 11 -13.64 15.90 3.00
C LEU A 11 -12.14 15.94 2.61
N HIS A 12 -11.72 16.91 1.82
CA HIS A 12 -10.32 17.00 1.39
C HIS A 12 -9.40 17.54 2.48
N GLU A 13 -9.92 18.39 3.37
CA GLU A 13 -9.20 18.86 4.55
C GLU A 13 -8.95 17.72 5.55
N GLU A 14 -9.97 16.90 5.82
CA GLU A 14 -9.86 15.77 6.76
C GLU A 14 -8.97 14.63 6.22
N ASN A 15 -9.03 14.35 4.91
CA ASN A 15 -8.32 13.23 4.30
C ASN A 15 -7.01 13.63 3.61
N TYR A 16 -6.65 14.92 3.60
CA TYR A 16 -5.46 15.47 2.93
C TYR A 16 -5.23 14.95 1.50
N GLY A 17 -6.33 14.81 0.76
CA GLY A 17 -6.32 14.12 -0.53
C GLY A 17 -7.43 13.08 -0.60
N LYS A 18 -7.26 12.12 -1.52
CA LYS A 18 -8.30 11.14 -1.88
C LYS A 18 -7.76 9.73 -2.17
N VAL A 19 -6.44 9.58 -2.19
CA VAL A 19 -5.76 8.33 -2.55
C VAL A 19 -4.82 7.96 -1.43
N GLU A 20 -4.84 6.69 -1.08
CA GLU A 20 -3.84 6.06 -0.22
C GLU A 20 -3.33 4.78 -0.90
N ILE A 21 -2.13 4.35 -0.50
CA ILE A 21 -1.55 3.06 -0.87
C ILE A 21 -1.32 2.30 0.42
N ILE A 22 -2.00 1.17 0.56
CA ILE A 22 -1.91 0.31 1.74
C ILE A 22 -1.26 -1.02 1.37
N SER A 23 -0.58 -1.65 2.33
CA SER A 23 -0.04 -3.00 2.14
C SER A 23 -1.19 -4.00 1.94
N LYS A 24 -1.01 -4.93 1.01
CA LYS A 24 -1.94 -6.06 0.80
C LYS A 24 -1.69 -7.23 1.74
N VAL A 25 -0.57 -7.21 2.46
CA VAL A 25 -0.13 -8.27 3.39
C VAL A 25 0.27 -7.65 4.72
N ASP A 26 0.08 -8.40 5.79
CA ASP A 26 0.48 -8.00 7.14
C ASP A 26 2.02 -8.01 7.30
N VAL A 27 2.54 -7.00 8.00
CA VAL A 27 3.96 -6.88 8.33
C VAL A 27 4.09 -6.34 9.76
N ASN A 28 3.81 -7.20 10.72
CA ASN A 28 3.72 -6.91 12.16
C ASN A 28 4.92 -7.45 12.95
N ASN A 29 5.75 -8.31 12.36
CA ASN A 29 6.92 -8.89 13.02
C ASN A 29 8.11 -9.08 12.04
N LYS A 30 9.23 -9.53 12.59
CA LYS A 30 10.49 -9.71 11.84
C LYS A 30 10.39 -10.78 10.75
N GLU A 31 9.65 -11.85 11.00
CA GLU A 31 9.46 -12.94 10.04
C GLU A 31 8.67 -12.42 8.83
N GLU A 32 7.54 -11.77 9.08
CA GLU A 32 6.70 -11.16 8.04
C GLU A 32 7.46 -10.11 7.22
N LEU A 33 8.26 -9.25 7.87
CA LEU A 33 9.12 -8.30 7.16
C LEU A 33 10.17 -9.00 6.28
N SER A 34 10.71 -10.11 6.76
CA SER A 34 11.73 -10.88 6.02
C SER A 34 11.14 -11.58 4.79
N LEU A 35 9.84 -11.87 4.79
CA LEU A 35 9.11 -12.41 3.63
C LEU A 35 8.73 -11.31 2.62
N ALA A 36 8.20 -10.19 3.12
CA ALA A 36 7.78 -9.06 2.28
C ALA A 36 8.95 -8.28 1.67
N TYR A 37 10.12 -8.34 2.30
CA TYR A 37 11.33 -7.64 1.86
C TYR A 37 12.54 -8.58 1.93
N SER A 38 13.73 -8.04 2.22
CA SER A 38 14.95 -8.84 2.33
C SER A 38 14.93 -9.78 3.54
N PRO A 39 15.38 -11.04 3.38
CA PRO A 39 15.89 -11.66 2.16
C PRO A 39 14.84 -12.32 1.26
N GLY A 40 13.59 -12.50 1.72
CA GLY A 40 12.56 -13.30 1.06
C GLY A 40 12.16 -12.82 -0.34
N VAL A 41 12.14 -11.51 -0.57
CA VAL A 41 11.83 -10.89 -1.87
C VAL A 41 12.77 -11.35 -3.01
N ALA A 42 13.95 -11.90 -2.70
CA ALA A 42 14.86 -12.44 -3.70
C ALA A 42 14.26 -13.63 -4.46
N ALA A 43 13.45 -14.47 -3.81
CA ALA A 43 12.87 -15.65 -4.42
C ALA A 43 11.94 -15.34 -5.61
N PRO A 44 10.90 -14.47 -5.47
CA PRO A 44 10.07 -14.10 -6.61
C PRO A 44 10.86 -13.34 -7.69
N CYS A 45 11.84 -12.50 -7.32
CA CYS A 45 12.69 -11.82 -8.30
C CYS A 45 13.50 -12.80 -9.17
N LEU A 46 14.05 -13.87 -8.58
CA LEU A 46 14.77 -14.91 -9.33
C LEU A 46 13.82 -15.73 -10.21
N ALA A 47 12.63 -16.08 -9.72
CA ALA A 47 11.62 -16.77 -10.51
C ALA A 47 11.19 -15.95 -11.73
N ILE A 48 10.94 -14.64 -11.57
CA ILE A 48 10.58 -13.73 -12.66
C ILE A 48 11.73 -13.57 -13.67
N LYS A 49 12.97 -13.58 -13.17
CA LYS A 49 14.15 -13.55 -14.04
C LYS A 49 14.22 -14.79 -14.93
N GLU A 50 13.88 -15.96 -14.40
CA GLU A 50 13.87 -17.23 -15.14
C GLU A 50 12.66 -17.35 -16.08
N ASN A 51 11.50 -16.88 -15.65
CA ASN A 51 10.27 -16.81 -16.45
C ASN A 51 9.53 -15.48 -16.21
N LYS A 52 9.39 -14.67 -17.25
CA LYS A 52 8.81 -13.32 -17.17
C LYS A 52 7.28 -13.29 -17.10
N GLU A 53 6.63 -14.39 -17.45
CA GLU A 53 5.16 -14.54 -17.45
C GLU A 53 4.69 -15.27 -16.18
#